data_AF-A0A7S2EKB1-F1
#
_entry.id   AF-A0A7S2EKB1-F1
#
_cell.length_a   1.000
_cell.length_b   1.000
_cell.length_c   1.000
_cell.angle_alpha   90.00
_cell.angle_beta   90.00
_cell.angle_gamma   90.00
#
_symmetry.space_group_name_H-M   'P 1'
#
loop_
_entity.id
_entity.type
_entity.pdbx_description
1 polymer ?
#
loop_
_entity_poly.entity_id
_entity_poly.type
_entity_poly.pdbx_seq_one_letter_code
_entity_poly.pdbx_strand_id
1 'polypeptide(L)'
;FRQGDKEKELGLPVSPLCDRETTSRPESQIGFIQYVVKPAFEVLEMLLPEVGRKVLPVIGGNLVFWRIEEAKLREAGKAAEDKKESSKDEEVKREQDQAKVSDEG
;
A
#
# COMPACT_ATOMS: atom_id res chain seq x y z
N PHE A 1 -11.33 3.53 -8.36
CA PHE A 1 -12.23 2.94 -7.35
C PHE A 1 -13.72 3.10 -7.65
N ARG A 2 -14.21 4.11 -8.40
CA ARG A 2 -15.65 4.22 -8.75
C ARG A 2 -16.26 2.94 -9.37
N GLN A 3 -15.50 2.23 -10.19
CA GLN A 3 -15.93 0.93 -10.74
C GLN A 3 -16.16 -0.10 -9.64
N GLY A 4 -15.20 -0.27 -8.72
CA GLY A 4 -15.32 -1.22 -7.61
C GLY A 4 -16.45 -0.88 -6.64
N ASP A 5 -16.69 0.41 -6.38
CA ASP A 5 -17.86 0.83 -5.59
C ASP A 5 -19.16 0.36 -6.27
N LYS A 6 -19.25 0.51 -7.59
CA LYS A 6 -20.43 0.09 -8.35
C LYS A 6 -20.58 -1.43 -8.40
N GLU A 7 -19.48 -2.16 -8.50
CA GLU A 7 -19.47 -3.63 -8.43
C GLU A 7 -19.98 -4.11 -7.06
N LYS A 8 -19.54 -3.50 -5.95
CA LYS A 8 -20.06 -3.79 -4.60
C LYS A 8 -21.56 -3.52 -4.48
N GLU A 9 -22.04 -2.37 -4.97
CA GLU A 9 -23.47 -2.02 -4.95
C GLU A 9 -24.35 -3.04 -5.69
N LEU A 10 -23.82 -3.62 -6.77
CA LEU A 10 -24.51 -4.61 -7.59
C LEU A 10 -24.35 -6.04 -7.07
N GLY A 11 -23.64 -6.24 -5.94
CA GLY A 11 -23.33 -7.57 -5.42
C GLY A 11 -22.39 -8.39 -6.31
N LEU A 12 -21.61 -7.72 -7.16
CA LEU A 12 -20.63 -8.36 -8.05
C LEU A 12 -19.26 -8.48 -7.37
N PRO A 13 -18.44 -9.48 -7.75
CA PRO A 13 -17.04 -9.50 -7.38
C PRO A 13 -16.34 -8.22 -7.84
N VAL A 14 -15.60 -7.57 -6.94
CA VAL A 14 -14.86 -6.36 -7.26
C VAL A 14 -13.66 -6.70 -8.13
N SER A 15 -13.51 -5.98 -9.23
CA SER A 15 -12.40 -6.17 -10.16
C SER A 15 -11.06 -5.89 -9.47
N PRO A 16 -9.98 -6.60 -9.85
CA PRO A 16 -8.65 -6.34 -9.33
C PRO A 16 -8.28 -4.85 -9.41
N LEU A 17 -7.61 -4.36 -8.37
CA LEU A 17 -7.16 -2.96 -8.21
C LEU A 17 -8.30 -1.91 -8.16
N CYS A 18 -9.56 -2.34 -8.17
CA CYS A 18 -10.72 -1.44 -8.14
C CYS A 18 -11.31 -1.27 -6.73
N ASP A 19 -10.80 -2.00 -5.74
CA ASP A 19 -11.26 -1.92 -4.35
C ASP A 19 -10.45 -0.90 -3.54
N ARG A 20 -11.08 0.18 -3.10
CA ARG A 20 -10.42 1.23 -2.29
C ARG A 20 -9.99 0.77 -0.90
N GLU A 21 -10.58 -0.31 -0.37
CA GLU A 21 -10.31 -0.78 1.00
C GLU A 21 -9.05 -1.66 1.04
N THR A 22 -8.79 -2.39 -0.04
CA THR A 22 -7.74 -3.42 -0.09
C THR A 22 -6.62 -3.07 -1.07
N THR A 23 -6.87 -2.21 -2.06
CA THR A 23 -5.86 -1.88 -3.07
C THR A 23 -4.84 -0.88 -2.55
N SER A 24 -3.59 -1.33 -2.42
CA SER A 24 -2.44 -0.45 -2.21
C SER A 24 -2.12 0.32 -3.49
N ARG A 25 -2.27 1.65 -3.47
CA ARG A 25 -1.95 2.51 -4.63
C ARG A 25 -0.46 2.42 -5.01
N PRO A 26 0.51 2.52 -4.08
CA PRO A 26 1.93 2.44 -4.46
C PRO A 26 2.29 1.09 -5.08
N GLU A 27 1.88 -0.03 -4.48
CA GLU A 27 2.16 -1.37 -5.02
C GLU A 27 1.58 -1.53 -6.43
N SER A 28 0.34 -1.08 -6.63
CA SER A 28 -0.33 -1.12 -7.93
C SER A 28 0.44 -0.31 -8.99
N GLN A 29 0.91 0.90 -8.64
CA GLN A 29 1.69 1.75 -9.55
C GLN A 29 3.07 1.14 -9.84
N ILE A 30 3.75 0.60 -8.83
CA ILE A 30 5.04 -0.08 -8.98
C ILE A 30 4.91 -1.24 -9.96
N GLY A 31 3.91 -2.12 -9.75
CA GLY A 31 3.67 -3.27 -10.62
C GLY A 31 3.35 -2.83 -12.06
N PHE A 32 2.43 -1.88 -12.23
CA PHE A 32 2.07 -1.41 -13.58
C PHE A 32 3.26 -0.77 -14.30
N ILE A 33 4.05 0.06 -13.60
CA ILE A 33 5.23 0.69 -14.21
C ILE A 33 6.29 -0.35 -14.57
N GLN A 34 6.57 -1.31 -13.70
CA GLN A 34 7.61 -2.32 -13.92
C GLN A 34 7.26 -3.30 -15.03
N TYR A 35 6.01 -3.76 -15.07
CA TYR A 35 5.62 -4.88 -15.93
C TYR A 35 4.89 -4.47 -17.21
N VAL A 36 4.38 -3.23 -17.29
CA VAL A 36 3.68 -2.74 -18.47
C VAL A 36 4.37 -1.52 -19.06
N VAL A 37 4.51 -0.44 -18.29
CA VAL A 37 4.98 0.84 -18.84
C VAL A 37 6.44 0.78 -19.25
N LYS A 38 7.36 0.42 -18.35
CA LYS A 38 8.80 0.41 -18.66
C LYS A 38 9.14 -0.52 -19.84
N PRO A 39 8.67 -1.79 -19.89
CA PRO A 39 8.94 -2.66 -21.04
C PRO A 39 8.39 -2.12 -22.36
N ALA A 40 7.20 -1.51 -22.35
CA ALA A 40 6.62 -0.92 -23.56
C ALA A 40 7.48 0.23 -24.11
N PHE A 41 8.01 1.08 -23.24
CA PHE A 41 8.86 2.21 -23.64
C PHE A 41 10.29 1.80 -23.97
N GLU A 42 10.81 0.72 -23.39
CA GLU A 42 12.10 0.11 -23.81
C GLU A 42 12.00 -0.42 -25.23
N VAL A 43 10.91 -1.09 -25.61
CA VAL A 43 10.70 -1.49 -27.02
C VAL A 43 10.59 -0.26 -27.93
N LEU A 44 9.88 0.78 -27.49
CA LEU A 44 9.71 2.00 -28.28
C LEU A 44 11.03 2.74 -28.51
N GLU A 45 11.97 2.69 -27.57
CA GLU A 45 13.28 3.34 -27.71
C GLU A 45 14.08 2.82 -28.91
N MET A 46 13.87 1.54 -29.27
CA MET A 46 14.52 0.92 -30.43
C MET A 46 14.13 1.60 -31.74
N LEU A 47 12.93 2.18 -31.81
CA LEU A 47 12.44 2.92 -32.97
C LEU A 47 12.69 4.43 -32.83
N LEU A 48 12.61 4.94 -31.61
CA LEU A 48 12.74 6.36 -31.29
C LEU A 48 13.75 6.54 -30.14
N PRO A 49 15.06 6.66 -30.43
CA PRO A 49 16.10 6.76 -29.40
C PRO A 49 15.93 7.92 -28.41
N GLU A 50 15.19 8.97 -28.80
CA GLU A 50 14.79 10.06 -27.92
C GLU A 50 13.97 9.60 -26.69
N VAL A 51 13.22 8.50 -26.82
CA VAL A 51 12.45 7.90 -25.72
C VAL A 51 13.38 7.42 -24.62
N GLY A 52 14.46 6.73 -24.99
CA GLY A 52 15.49 6.30 -24.03
C GLY A 52 16.15 7.49 -23.33
N ARG A 53 16.40 8.58 -24.07
CA ARG A 53 17.06 9.78 -23.53
C ARG A 53 16.16 10.64 -22.63
N LYS A 54 14.88 10.79 -22.99
CA LYS A 54 13.99 11.79 -22.36
C LYS A 54 12.87 11.18 -21.52
N VAL A 55 12.36 10.01 -21.91
CA VAL A 55 11.14 9.43 -21.32
C VAL A 55 11.47 8.34 -20.30
N LEU A 56 12.37 7.41 -20.63
CA LEU A 56 12.77 6.35 -19.69
C LEU A 56 13.31 6.88 -18.34
N PRO A 57 14.09 7.98 -18.28
CA PRO A 57 14.50 8.56 -17.00
C PRO A 57 13.32 9.05 -16.16
N VAL A 58 12.29 9.61 -16.79
CA VAL A 58 11.06 10.07 -16.11
C VAL A 58 10.28 8.87 -15.56
N ILE A 59 10.13 7.80 -16.35
CA ILE A 59 9.51 6.56 -15.90
C ILE A 59 10.29 5.96 -14.72
N GLY A 60 11.62 5.95 -14.79
CA GLY A 60 12.49 5.52 -13.70
C GLY A 60 12.31 6.38 -12.44
N GLY A 61 12.23 7.70 -12.57
CA GLY A 61 11.95 8.62 -11.48
C GLY A 61 10.60 8.35 -10.82
N ASN A 62 9.55 8.14 -11.62
CA ASN A 62 8.22 7.78 -11.11
C ASN A 62 8.24 6.44 -10.36
N LEU A 63 9.00 5.45 -10.83
CA LEU A 63 9.13 4.17 -10.14
C LEU A 63 9.81 4.34 -8.77
N VAL A 64 10.87 5.15 -8.69
CA VAL A 64 11.54 5.45 -7.42
C VAL A 64 10.60 6.18 -6.46
N PHE A 65 9.85 7.18 -6.95
CA PHE A 65 8.85 7.89 -6.16
C PHE A 65 7.85 6.93 -5.52
N TRP A 66 7.26 6.02 -6.31
CA TRP A 66 6.27 5.08 -5.77
C TRP A 66 6.86 4.06 -4.79
N ARG A 67 8.11 3.63 -4.97
CA ARG A 67 8.81 2.78 -3.99
C ARG A 67 9.03 3.49 -2.67
N ILE A 68 9.34 4.78 -2.70
CA ILE A 68 9.45 5.60 -1.48
C ILE A 68 8.09 5.71 -0.78
N GLU A 69 7.02 5.95 -1.53
CA GLU A 69 5.66 6.01 -0.95
C GLU A 69 5.21 4.66 -0.37
N GLU A 70 5.53 3.54 -1.02
CA GLU A 70 5.27 2.20 -0.50
C GLU A 70 6.00 1.97 0.83
N ALA A 71 7.30 2.31 0.89
CA ALA A 71 8.08 2.20 2.12
C ALA A 71 7.48 3.06 3.26
N LYS A 72 7.05 4.30 2.97
CA LYS A 72 6.39 5.16 3.96
C LYS A 72 5.11 4.53 4.50
N LEU A 73 4.27 3.98 3.63
CA LEU A 73 3.03 3.30 4.05
C LEU A 73 3.34 2.09 4.93
N ARG A 74 4.35 1.30 4.57
CA ARG A 74 4.76 0.13 5.34
C ARG A 74 5.28 0.50 6.73
N GLU A 75 6.11 1.53 6.84
CA GLU A 75 6.60 2.01 8.14
C GLU A 75 5.48 2.61 8.99
N ALA A 76 4.54 3.35 8.40
CA ALA A 76 3.36 3.84 9.10
C ALA A 76 2.46 2.69 9.61
N GLY A 77 2.33 1.61 8.82
CA GLY A 77 1.61 0.40 9.20
C GLY A 77 2.22 -0.27 10.44
N LYS A 78 3.54 -0.51 10.42
CA LYS A 78 4.26 -1.07 11.58
C LYS A 78 4.11 -0.22 12.83
N ALA A 79 4.31 1.10 12.72
CA ALA A 79 4.19 2.01 13.84
C ALA A 79 2.76 2.07 14.43
N ALA A 80 1.73 1.79 13.62
CA ALA A 80 0.36 1.68 14.09
C ALA A 80 0.10 0.34 14.80
N GLU A 81 0.69 -0.76 14.32
CA GLU A 81 0.62 -2.08 14.95
C GLU A 81 1.31 -2.09 16.31
N ASP A 82 2.55 -1.58 16.41
CA ASP A 82 3.31 -1.49 17.66
C ASP A 82 2.54 -0.71 18.75
N LYS A 83 1.87 0.39 18.37
CA LYS A 83 1.02 1.16 19.28
C LYS A 83 -0.22 0.38 19.75
N LYS A 84 -0.80 -0.44 18.88
CA LYS A 84 -1.98 -1.26 19.19
C LYS A 84 -1.63 -2.43 20.11
N GLU A 85 -0.43 -2.99 19.96
CA GLU A 85 0.09 -4.03 20.85
C GLU A 85 0.44 -3.46 22.23
N SER A 86 1.17 -2.34 22.28
CA SER A 86 1.50 -1.66 23.54
C SER A 86 0.25 -1.25 24.33
N SER A 87 -0.81 -0.77 23.67
CA SER A 87 -2.06 -0.38 24.34
C SER A 87 -2.84 -1.58 24.89
N LYS A 88 -2.82 -2.73 24.19
CA LYS A 88 -3.41 -3.97 24.71
C LYS A 88 -2.66 -4.48 25.94
N ASP A 89 -1.32 -4.44 25.92
CA ASP A 89 -0.51 -4.86 27.06
C ASP A 89 -0.76 -3.98 28.29
N GLU A 90 -0.94 -2.66 28.09
CA GLU A 90 -1.32 -1.75 29.18
C GLU A 90 -2.73 -2.02 29.72
N GLU A 91 -3.70 -2.35 28.85
CA GLU A 91 -5.08 -2.67 29.23
C GLU A 91 -5.13 -3.97 30.05
N VAL A 92 -4.48 -5.04 29.57
CA VAL A 92 -4.38 -6.33 30.27
C VAL A 92 -3.72 -6.16 31.64
N LYS A 93 -2.67 -5.33 31.74
CA LYS A 93 -1.99 -5.06 33.01
C LYS A 93 -2.91 -4.35 34.01
N ARG A 94 -3.70 -3.37 33.56
CA ARG A 94 -4.67 -2.65 34.42
C ARG A 94 -5.78 -3.56 34.93
N GLU A 95 -6.27 -4.48 34.10
CA GLU A 95 -7.29 -5.46 34.50
C GLU A 95 -6.74 -6.44 35.55
N GLN A 96 -5.51 -6.92 35.38
CA GLN A 96 -4.85 -7.80 36.35
C GLN A 96 -4.57 -7.11 37.69
N ASP A 97 -4.16 -5.84 37.67
CA ASP A 97 -3.93 -5.06 38.88
C ASP A 97 -5.26 -4.80 39.64
N GLN A 98 -6.36 -4.54 38.94
CA GLN A 98 -7.69 -4.39 39.57
C GLN A 98 -8.21 -5.69 40.19
N ALA A 99 -8.00 -6.84 39.54
CA ALA A 99 -8.45 -8.14 40.05
C ALA A 99 -7.72 -8.57 41.34
N LYS A 100 -6.45 -8.18 41.50
CA LYS A 100 -5.68 -8.48 42.72
C LYS A 100 -6.12 -7.66 43.93
N VAL A 101 -6.58 -6.43 43.73
CA VAL A 101 -7.04 -5.55 44.82
C VAL A 101 -8.37 -6.03 45.43
N SER A 102 -9.18 -6.78 44.67
CA SER A 102 -10.48 -7.30 45.14
C SER A 102 -10.43 -8.60 45.94
N ASP A 103 -9.29 -9.30 46.00
CA ASP A 103 -9.14 -10.60 46.70
C ASP A 103 -8.50 -10.47 48.10
N GLU A 104 -8.07 -9.25 48.48
CA GLU A 104 -7.41 -8.95 49.78
C GLU A 104 -8.34 -8.29 50.83
N GLY A 105 -9.66 -8.24 50.61
CA GLY A 105 -10.65 -7.64 51.52
C GLY A 105 -11.71 -8.61 52.02
#